data_AF-A0A953FNK2-F1
#
_entry.id   AF-A0A953FNK2-F1
#
_cell.length_a   1.000
_cell.length_b   1.000
_cell.length_c   1.000
_cell.angle_alpha   90.00
_cell.angle_beta   90.00
_cell.angle_gamma   90.00
#
_symmetry.space_group_name_H-M   'P 1'
#
loop_
_entity.id
_entity.type
_entity.pdbx_description
1 polymer ?
#
loop_
_entity_poly.entity_id
_entity_poly.type
_entity_poly.pdbx_seq_one_letter_code
_entity_poly.pdbx_strand_id
1 'polypeptide(L)'
;METATEPILDVTKLAPAVKHSTIFAHVDALQDGDSFIIHNDHDPKPLYFQLHNLYGDSYTWEYLEQGPTWWKVRIGKEAAVQPGGDSNVLDVTKLAPAVKHSTIFGLIAKLSEGQSLIIHNDHDPAPLRHQLGHTHPGTIAWEYLEKGPQWWKVRIAKIAPRNAEAGLNILDVTKLAPAVKHSTIFERLDKLQGGESLIIHNDHDPAPLRYHLEAEHGGAYGWEYLEEGPAWWKVRITRRMDDITQHGENILDVTKLAPREKHPTIFNRYHALKKGESLVIHNDHDPKPLYYQMQGEMGDVFTWEYLEQGPAWWRVKITKRPDGTGAETLAEIVTKDFHKAEVLKKYGLDFCCNGHLTMREACAAKGLDVVRIEQELREADKVLTAPALPYNDWNIDFLADFIVNTHHAFLRKNLPEIGKYSAKVAQVHGAAHPELHEVNGLVEEVIAEFTAHLPEEEKNMFQYIKRMVTARNAGQPRPASTMGRFQDHLESLVNEHVSVGGKLDRINELTDGYTLPGDACASYTLLFRLLRELEDDTHVHIHLENNILFPKAAELERSFN
;
A
#
# COMPACT_ATOMS: atom_id res chain seq x y z
N MET A 1 -46.78 -60.33 32.23
CA MET A 1 -45.55 -59.51 32.19
C MET A 1 -45.03 -59.58 30.77
N GLU A 2 -45.56 -58.71 29.91
CA GLU A 2 -44.98 -58.49 28.59
C GLU A 2 -43.87 -57.46 28.76
N THR A 3 -42.65 -57.80 28.35
CA THR A 3 -41.53 -56.87 28.33
C THR A 3 -41.78 -55.86 27.22
N ALA A 4 -42.17 -54.63 27.58
CA ALA A 4 -42.30 -53.54 26.61
C ALA A 4 -40.96 -53.35 25.90
N THR A 5 -40.94 -53.57 24.58
CA THR A 5 -39.74 -53.36 23.77
C THR A 5 -39.47 -51.88 23.62
N GLU A 6 -38.29 -51.42 24.04
CA GLU A 6 -37.86 -50.03 23.86
C GLU A 6 -38.03 -49.57 22.41
N PRO A 7 -38.53 -48.35 22.16
CA PRO A 7 -38.78 -47.87 20.80
C PRO A 7 -37.47 -47.70 20.03
N ILE A 8 -37.43 -48.20 18.79
CA ILE A 8 -36.27 -48.17 17.91
C ILE A 8 -36.50 -47.21 16.75
N LEU A 9 -35.64 -46.21 16.60
CA LEU A 9 -35.60 -45.27 15.48
C LEU A 9 -34.50 -45.66 14.49
N ASP A 10 -34.89 -46.09 13.30
CA ASP A 10 -33.96 -46.45 12.22
C ASP A 10 -33.54 -45.20 11.43
N VAL A 11 -32.41 -44.61 11.84
CA VAL A 11 -31.86 -43.36 11.29
C VAL A 11 -31.34 -43.54 9.87
N THR A 12 -31.05 -44.77 9.43
CA THR A 12 -30.59 -45.04 8.05
C THR A 12 -31.66 -44.69 7.01
N LYS A 13 -32.95 -44.84 7.37
CA LYS A 13 -34.12 -44.59 6.51
C LYS A 13 -34.55 -43.13 6.43
N LEU A 14 -33.99 -42.26 7.28
CA LEU A 14 -34.30 -40.83 7.28
C LEU A 14 -33.44 -40.09 6.25
N ALA A 15 -34.02 -39.09 5.57
CA ALA A 15 -33.25 -38.24 4.66
C ALA A 15 -32.19 -37.42 5.44
N PRO A 16 -30.94 -37.27 4.94
CA PRO A 16 -29.84 -36.69 5.71
C PRO A 16 -30.15 -35.33 6.38
N ALA A 17 -30.88 -34.45 5.68
CA ALA A 17 -31.23 -33.12 6.15
C ALA A 17 -32.15 -33.08 7.39
N VAL A 18 -32.86 -34.18 7.70
CA VAL A 18 -33.83 -34.26 8.82
C VAL A 18 -33.43 -35.26 9.91
N LYS A 19 -32.27 -35.93 9.79
CA LYS A 19 -31.81 -36.95 10.76
C LYS A 19 -31.72 -36.38 12.19
N HIS A 20 -30.91 -35.32 12.38
CA HIS A 20 -30.65 -34.77 13.71
C HIS A 20 -31.88 -34.12 14.35
N SER A 21 -32.67 -33.34 13.60
CA SER A 21 -33.89 -32.72 14.11
C SER A 21 -34.94 -33.74 14.55
N THR A 22 -35.06 -34.86 13.82
CA THR A 22 -35.95 -35.97 14.21
C THR A 22 -35.49 -36.61 15.52
N ILE A 23 -34.18 -36.82 15.70
CA ILE A 23 -33.64 -37.45 16.92
C ILE A 23 -33.80 -36.52 18.13
N PHE A 24 -33.47 -35.23 18.01
CA PHE A 24 -33.65 -34.28 19.11
C PHE A 24 -35.12 -34.16 19.54
N ALA A 25 -36.07 -34.16 18.60
CA ALA A 25 -37.50 -34.18 18.94
C ALA A 25 -37.95 -35.43 19.74
N HIS A 26 -37.26 -36.57 19.58
CA HIS A 26 -37.51 -37.75 20.43
C HIS A 26 -36.88 -37.61 21.82
N VAL A 27 -35.71 -36.96 21.92
CA VAL A 27 -35.03 -36.67 23.20
C VAL A 27 -35.85 -35.69 24.05
N ASP A 28 -36.33 -34.60 23.46
CA ASP A 28 -37.18 -33.61 24.13
C ASP A 28 -38.51 -34.21 24.64
N ALA A 29 -39.00 -35.28 23.98
CA ALA A 29 -40.22 -35.97 24.34
C ALA A 29 -40.06 -37.03 25.45
N LEU A 30 -38.83 -37.37 25.87
CA LEU A 30 -38.59 -38.34 26.95
C LEU A 30 -39.02 -37.79 28.31
N GLN A 31 -39.72 -38.61 29.09
CA GLN A 31 -39.98 -38.37 30.50
C GLN A 31 -38.82 -38.91 31.37
N ASP A 32 -38.72 -38.44 32.61
CA ASP A 32 -37.64 -38.81 33.52
C ASP A 32 -37.71 -40.32 33.83
N GLY A 33 -36.69 -41.07 33.42
CA GLY A 33 -36.60 -42.53 33.49
C GLY A 33 -36.81 -43.28 32.17
N ASP A 34 -37.33 -42.63 31.12
CA ASP A 34 -37.58 -43.26 29.81
C ASP A 34 -36.31 -43.32 28.93
N SER A 35 -36.31 -44.21 27.92
CA SER A 35 -35.28 -44.27 26.88
C SER A 35 -35.77 -44.79 25.53
N PHE A 36 -35.00 -44.53 24.47
CA PHE A 36 -35.20 -45.09 23.12
C PHE A 36 -33.85 -45.44 22.46
N ILE A 37 -33.88 -46.27 21.41
CA ILE A 37 -32.69 -46.73 20.69
C ILE A 37 -32.64 -46.11 19.27
N ILE A 38 -31.48 -45.63 18.84
CA ILE A 38 -31.21 -45.31 17.43
C ILE A 38 -30.40 -46.42 16.74
N HIS A 39 -30.72 -46.72 15.49
CA HIS A 39 -29.90 -47.54 14.58
C HIS A 39 -29.28 -46.68 13.48
N ASN A 40 -27.98 -46.82 13.22
CA ASN A 40 -27.27 -46.06 12.20
C ASN A 40 -26.22 -46.91 11.46
N ASP A 41 -25.86 -46.51 10.24
CA ASP A 41 -24.90 -47.19 9.35
C ASP A 41 -23.43 -46.75 9.57
N HIS A 42 -23.21 -45.74 10.41
CA HIS A 42 -21.90 -45.23 10.83
C HIS A 42 -21.94 -44.77 12.31
N ASP A 43 -20.77 -44.53 12.92
CA ASP A 43 -20.68 -44.11 14.32
C ASP A 43 -21.38 -42.74 14.53
N PRO A 44 -22.46 -42.66 15.34
CA PRO A 44 -23.15 -41.41 15.64
C PRO A 44 -22.40 -40.50 16.63
N LYS A 45 -21.12 -40.72 16.90
CA LYS A 45 -20.28 -39.88 17.80
C LYS A 45 -20.37 -38.36 17.58
N PRO A 46 -20.51 -37.79 16.36
CA PRO A 46 -20.76 -36.35 16.21
C PRO A 46 -22.08 -35.89 16.85
N LEU A 47 -23.11 -36.73 16.80
CA LEU A 47 -24.43 -36.48 17.39
C LEU A 47 -24.39 -36.58 18.92
N TYR A 48 -23.60 -37.51 19.49
CA TYR A 48 -23.34 -37.57 20.93
C TYR A 48 -22.86 -36.21 21.47
N PHE A 49 -21.83 -35.63 20.84
CA PHE A 49 -21.29 -34.34 21.28
C PHE A 49 -22.31 -33.19 21.12
N GLN A 50 -23.16 -33.22 20.09
CA GLN A 50 -24.22 -32.23 19.95
C GLN A 50 -25.27 -32.35 21.07
N LEU A 51 -25.71 -33.56 21.39
CA LEU A 51 -26.70 -33.82 22.44
C LEU A 51 -26.15 -33.44 23.83
N HIS A 52 -24.93 -33.88 24.15
CA HIS A 52 -24.26 -33.54 25.42
C HIS A 52 -24.02 -32.03 25.57
N ASN A 53 -23.66 -31.31 24.50
CA ASN A 53 -23.53 -29.85 24.56
C ASN A 53 -24.86 -29.11 24.74
N LEU A 54 -25.97 -29.64 24.21
CA LEU A 54 -27.29 -29.02 24.30
C LEU A 54 -28.00 -29.31 25.62
N TYR A 55 -27.87 -30.53 26.15
CA TYR A 55 -28.66 -31.01 27.30
C TYR A 55 -27.81 -31.42 28.52
N GLY A 56 -26.48 -31.47 28.40
CA GLY A 56 -25.57 -31.87 29.49
C GLY A 56 -25.82 -33.29 29.98
N ASP A 57 -25.56 -33.52 31.27
CA ASP A 57 -25.75 -34.82 31.95
C ASP A 57 -27.22 -35.14 32.27
N SER A 58 -28.20 -34.39 31.75
CA SER A 58 -29.62 -34.71 31.97
C SER A 58 -30.12 -35.92 31.16
N TYR A 59 -29.32 -36.38 30.19
CA TYR A 59 -29.59 -37.58 29.40
C TYR A 59 -28.38 -38.51 29.35
N THR A 60 -28.64 -39.81 29.36
CA THR A 60 -27.65 -40.89 29.25
C THR A 60 -27.45 -41.32 27.80
N TRP A 61 -26.25 -41.77 27.44
CA TRP A 61 -25.91 -42.30 26.11
C TRP A 61 -25.14 -43.61 26.22
N GLU A 62 -25.70 -44.70 25.71
CA GLU A 62 -25.14 -46.05 25.84
C GLU A 62 -25.03 -46.73 24.47
N TYR A 63 -23.82 -47.13 24.06
CA TYR A 63 -23.60 -47.92 22.85
C TYR A 63 -23.95 -49.39 23.09
N LEU A 64 -25.05 -49.87 22.51
CA LEU A 64 -25.52 -51.25 22.61
C LEU A 64 -24.85 -52.18 21.59
N GLU A 65 -24.50 -51.66 20.42
CA GLU A 65 -23.78 -52.41 19.37
C GLU A 65 -22.84 -51.48 18.61
N GLN A 66 -21.59 -51.93 18.41
CA GLN A 66 -20.53 -51.17 17.75
C GLN A 66 -19.86 -52.07 16.70
N GLY A 67 -20.24 -51.92 15.43
CA GLY A 67 -19.68 -52.66 14.31
C GLY A 67 -19.24 -51.74 13.17
N PRO A 68 -18.37 -52.19 12.25
CA PRO A 68 -17.86 -51.34 11.17
C PRO A 68 -18.93 -50.88 10.17
N THR A 69 -20.11 -51.51 10.16
CA THR A 69 -21.22 -51.24 9.24
C THR A 69 -22.57 -51.02 9.93
N TRP A 70 -22.64 -51.14 11.26
CA TRP A 70 -23.90 -51.02 12.00
C TRP A 70 -23.66 -50.58 13.44
N TRP A 71 -24.46 -49.63 13.91
CA TRP A 71 -24.35 -49.04 15.25
C TRP A 71 -25.72 -48.96 15.90
N LYS A 72 -25.80 -49.33 17.17
CA LYS A 72 -27.01 -49.19 18.00
C LYS A 72 -26.67 -48.42 19.28
N VAL A 73 -27.44 -47.39 19.58
CA VAL A 73 -27.23 -46.53 20.75
C VAL A 73 -28.56 -46.27 21.46
N ARG A 74 -28.60 -46.46 22.77
CA ARG A 74 -29.71 -46.06 23.65
C ARG A 74 -29.48 -44.65 24.18
N ILE A 75 -30.55 -43.86 24.24
CA ILE A 75 -30.59 -42.52 24.81
C ILE A 75 -31.74 -42.46 25.83
N GLY A 76 -31.48 -42.01 27.06
CA GLY A 76 -32.46 -41.98 28.16
C GLY A 76 -32.30 -40.77 29.09
N LYS A 77 -33.18 -40.58 30.09
CA LYS A 77 -33.26 -39.36 30.94
C LYS A 77 -33.30 -39.69 32.44
N GLU A 78 -32.63 -38.92 33.30
CA GLU A 78 -32.57 -39.16 34.77
C GLU A 78 -33.45 -38.21 35.62
N ALA A 79 -33.87 -38.67 36.80
CA ALA A 79 -34.78 -37.96 37.72
C ALA A 79 -34.07 -37.29 38.93
N ALA A 80 -34.54 -36.12 39.39
CA ALA A 80 -33.84 -35.26 40.36
C ALA A 80 -34.44 -35.21 41.80
N VAL A 81 -33.63 -34.83 42.80
CA VAL A 81 -33.94 -34.82 44.27
C VAL A 81 -33.60 -33.45 44.92
N GLN A 82 -34.28 -33.02 46.01
CA GLN A 82 -34.09 -31.70 46.68
C GLN A 82 -33.87 -31.74 48.22
N PRO A 83 -33.06 -30.79 48.76
CA PRO A 83 -33.36 -29.96 49.95
C PRO A 83 -32.83 -28.48 49.83
N GLY A 84 -32.96 -27.52 50.77
CA GLY A 84 -33.84 -27.42 51.96
C GLY A 84 -33.31 -26.57 53.15
N GLY A 85 -33.64 -25.25 53.24
CA GLY A 85 -33.69 -24.46 54.51
C GLY A 85 -32.61 -23.40 54.83
N ASP A 86 -33.03 -22.12 54.95
CA ASP A 86 -32.41 -20.93 55.59
C ASP A 86 -30.89 -20.89 55.91
N SER A 87 -30.08 -20.65 54.87
CA SER A 87 -29.16 -19.50 54.89
C SER A 87 -28.86 -19.06 53.45
N ASN A 88 -28.96 -17.76 53.13
CA ASN A 88 -28.63 -17.26 51.78
C ASN A 88 -27.11 -17.18 51.51
N VAL A 89 -26.31 -18.04 52.17
CA VAL A 89 -24.88 -18.20 51.94
C VAL A 89 -24.61 -19.65 51.56
N LEU A 90 -24.33 -19.90 50.28
CA LEU A 90 -23.98 -21.22 49.78
C LEU A 90 -22.46 -21.39 49.76
N ASP A 91 -21.95 -22.37 50.49
CA ASP A 91 -20.56 -22.80 50.42
C ASP A 91 -20.37 -23.80 49.26
N VAL A 92 -19.96 -23.28 48.11
CA VAL A 92 -19.83 -24.00 46.84
C VAL A 92 -18.72 -25.05 46.89
N THR A 93 -17.77 -24.92 47.82
CA THR A 93 -16.69 -25.91 48.01
C THR A 93 -17.21 -27.24 48.53
N LYS A 94 -18.32 -27.24 49.28
CA LYS A 94 -18.94 -28.43 49.89
C LYS A 94 -19.88 -29.21 48.95
N LEU A 95 -20.15 -28.69 47.76
CA LEU A 95 -20.95 -29.36 46.74
C LEU A 95 -20.08 -30.26 45.85
N ALA A 96 -20.59 -31.43 45.45
CA ALA A 96 -19.91 -32.28 44.49
C ALA A 96 -19.84 -31.60 43.10
N PRO A 97 -18.73 -31.69 42.34
CA PRO A 97 -18.51 -30.89 41.12
C PRO A 97 -19.66 -30.90 40.11
N ALA A 98 -20.24 -32.08 39.84
CA ALA A 98 -21.33 -32.26 38.87
C ALA A 98 -22.61 -31.49 39.22
N VAL A 99 -22.88 -31.23 40.51
CA VAL A 99 -24.12 -30.55 40.95
C VAL A 99 -23.92 -29.09 41.34
N LYS A 100 -22.69 -28.54 41.24
CA LYS A 100 -22.38 -27.16 41.65
C LYS A 100 -23.23 -26.13 40.89
N HIS A 101 -23.20 -26.19 39.56
CA HIS A 101 -23.90 -25.22 38.72
C HIS A 101 -25.42 -25.36 38.85
N SER A 102 -25.98 -26.56 38.67
CA SER A 102 -27.43 -26.79 38.77
C SER A 102 -28.02 -26.34 40.12
N THR A 103 -27.29 -26.56 41.23
CA THR A 103 -27.69 -26.04 42.56
C THR A 103 -27.72 -24.51 42.59
N ILE A 104 -26.68 -23.83 42.10
CA ILE A 104 -26.60 -22.36 42.13
C ILE A 104 -27.66 -21.72 41.24
N PHE A 105 -27.82 -22.19 40.00
CA PHE A 105 -28.86 -21.70 39.08
C PHE A 105 -30.27 -21.95 39.63
N GLY A 106 -30.53 -23.13 40.21
CA GLY A 106 -31.81 -23.46 40.84
C GLY A 106 -32.16 -22.59 42.06
N LEU A 107 -31.15 -22.12 42.81
CA LEU A 107 -31.34 -21.17 43.90
C LEU A 107 -31.59 -19.74 43.38
N ILE A 108 -30.85 -19.30 42.36
CA ILE A 108 -31.04 -17.97 41.74
C ILE A 108 -32.43 -17.85 41.10
N ALA A 109 -32.92 -18.90 40.44
CA ALA A 109 -34.27 -18.94 39.87
C ALA A 109 -35.37 -18.71 40.92
N LYS A 110 -35.16 -19.19 42.16
CA LYS A 110 -36.08 -19.05 43.30
C LYS A 110 -36.02 -17.66 43.97
N LEU A 111 -35.06 -16.80 43.64
CA LEU A 111 -35.00 -15.43 44.18
C LEU A 111 -36.13 -14.55 43.60
N SER A 112 -36.74 -13.75 44.47
CA SER A 112 -37.60 -12.62 44.10
C SER A 112 -36.76 -11.37 43.83
N GLU A 113 -37.34 -10.36 43.17
CA GLU A 113 -36.66 -9.07 42.94
C GLU A 113 -36.23 -8.42 44.27
N GLY A 114 -35.03 -7.86 44.30
CA GLY A 114 -34.39 -7.32 45.51
C GLY A 114 -33.75 -8.37 46.44
N GLN A 115 -34.03 -9.67 46.26
CA GLN A 115 -33.36 -10.72 47.02
C GLN A 115 -31.99 -11.07 46.41
N SER A 116 -31.11 -11.63 47.24
CA SER A 116 -29.77 -12.06 46.82
C SER A 116 -29.33 -13.38 47.45
N LEU A 117 -28.55 -14.14 46.69
CA LEU A 117 -27.78 -15.30 47.11
C LEU A 117 -26.32 -14.89 47.25
N ILE A 118 -25.65 -15.28 48.33
CA ILE A 118 -24.19 -15.16 48.47
C ILE A 118 -23.59 -16.54 48.20
N ILE A 119 -22.57 -16.61 47.34
CA ILE A 119 -21.76 -17.82 47.14
C ILE A 119 -20.37 -17.62 47.73
N HIS A 120 -19.84 -18.66 48.35
CA HIS A 120 -18.46 -18.75 48.85
C HIS A 120 -17.74 -19.88 48.12
N ASN A 121 -16.58 -19.59 47.54
CA ASN A 121 -15.83 -20.51 46.68
C ASN A 121 -14.32 -20.35 46.87
N ASP A 122 -13.55 -21.39 46.53
CA ASP A 122 -12.08 -21.43 46.62
C ASP A 122 -11.36 -20.80 45.41
N HIS A 123 -12.09 -20.46 44.35
CA HIS A 123 -11.61 -19.76 43.15
C HIS A 123 -12.63 -18.74 42.65
N ASP A 124 -12.23 -17.82 41.75
CA ASP A 124 -13.11 -16.79 41.20
C ASP A 124 -14.26 -17.43 40.37
N PRO A 125 -15.54 -17.25 40.74
CA PRO A 125 -16.68 -17.74 39.97
C PRO A 125 -17.01 -16.89 38.73
N ALA A 126 -16.02 -16.21 38.12
CA ALA A 126 -16.16 -15.45 36.88
C ALA A 126 -16.80 -16.23 35.70
N PRO A 127 -16.54 -17.54 35.48
CA PRO A 127 -17.25 -18.31 34.44
C PRO A 127 -18.76 -18.40 34.69
N LEU A 128 -19.16 -18.59 35.95
CA LEU A 128 -20.56 -18.60 36.37
C LEU A 128 -21.21 -17.22 36.18
N ARG A 129 -20.49 -16.12 36.46
CA ARG A 129 -20.95 -14.75 36.15
C ARG A 129 -21.29 -14.59 34.67
N HIS A 130 -20.42 -15.07 33.80
CA HIS A 130 -20.60 -14.97 32.35
C HIS A 130 -21.84 -15.75 31.88
N GLN A 131 -22.01 -16.98 32.38
CA GLN A 131 -23.16 -17.83 32.07
C GLN A 131 -24.50 -17.25 32.59
N LEU A 132 -24.49 -16.62 33.78
CA LEU A 132 -25.66 -15.90 34.31
C LEU A 132 -25.99 -14.64 33.50
N GLY A 133 -24.99 -13.89 33.04
CA GLY A 133 -25.20 -12.72 32.17
C GLY A 133 -25.88 -13.06 30.84
N HIS A 134 -25.58 -14.24 30.27
CA HIS A 134 -26.22 -14.72 29.05
C HIS A 134 -27.65 -15.24 29.27
N THR A 135 -27.89 -15.94 30.38
CA THR A 135 -29.20 -16.56 30.65
C THR A 135 -30.20 -15.61 31.29
N HIS A 136 -29.73 -14.56 31.98
CA HIS A 136 -30.55 -13.59 32.70
C HIS A 136 -30.11 -12.14 32.40
N PRO A 137 -30.10 -11.72 31.12
CA PRO A 137 -29.58 -10.41 30.71
C PRO A 137 -30.36 -9.27 31.38
N GLY A 138 -29.64 -8.29 31.94
CA GLY A 138 -30.22 -7.08 32.55
C GLY A 138 -31.08 -7.30 33.80
N THR A 139 -31.17 -8.52 34.33
CA THR A 139 -32.05 -8.88 35.48
C THR A 139 -31.30 -9.44 36.69
N ILE A 140 -29.97 -9.59 36.60
CA ILE A 140 -29.09 -10.03 37.69
C ILE A 140 -27.96 -9.01 37.89
N ALA A 141 -27.76 -8.59 39.13
CA ALA A 141 -26.60 -7.83 39.59
C ALA A 141 -25.58 -8.75 40.26
N TRP A 142 -24.28 -8.45 40.07
CA TRP A 142 -23.17 -9.24 40.56
C TRP A 142 -22.15 -8.36 41.30
N GLU A 143 -21.94 -8.65 42.58
CA GLU A 143 -21.07 -7.90 43.48
C GLU A 143 -20.07 -8.84 44.16
N TYR A 144 -18.77 -8.52 44.09
CA TYR A 144 -17.76 -9.23 44.88
C TYR A 144 -17.69 -8.61 46.28
N LEU A 145 -18.01 -9.41 47.29
CA LEU A 145 -17.88 -9.03 48.71
C LEU A 145 -16.46 -9.27 49.24
N GLU A 146 -15.78 -10.28 48.70
CA GLU A 146 -14.40 -10.60 49.04
C GLU A 146 -13.66 -11.14 47.81
N LYS A 147 -12.45 -10.62 47.59
CA LYS A 147 -11.52 -11.07 46.55
C LYS A 147 -10.17 -11.36 47.19
N GLY A 148 -9.81 -12.64 47.31
CA GLY A 148 -8.52 -13.06 47.85
C GLY A 148 -7.99 -14.29 47.11
N PRO A 149 -6.68 -14.59 47.17
CA PRO A 149 -6.08 -15.70 46.43
C PRO A 149 -6.53 -17.09 46.93
N GLN A 150 -7.22 -17.18 48.06
CA GLN A 150 -7.71 -18.44 48.65
C GLN A 150 -9.24 -18.52 48.76
N TRP A 151 -9.95 -17.39 48.79
CA TRP A 151 -11.40 -17.34 49.03
C TRP A 151 -12.05 -16.20 48.26
N TRP A 152 -13.22 -16.49 47.70
CA TRP A 152 -14.04 -15.59 46.92
C TRP A 152 -15.46 -15.59 47.45
N LYS A 153 -15.98 -14.41 47.82
CA LYS A 153 -17.39 -14.23 48.21
C LYS A 153 -18.07 -13.30 47.23
N VAL A 154 -19.17 -13.75 46.66
CA VAL A 154 -19.95 -12.99 45.67
C VAL A 154 -21.41 -12.95 46.10
N ARG A 155 -22.01 -11.77 46.05
CA ARG A 155 -23.46 -11.56 46.13
C ARG A 155 -24.04 -11.49 44.72
N ILE A 156 -25.07 -12.29 44.46
CA ILE A 156 -25.83 -12.35 43.22
C ILE A 156 -27.26 -11.93 43.56
N ALA A 157 -27.70 -10.79 43.03
CA ALA A 157 -29.00 -10.18 43.36
C ALA A 157 -29.90 -10.07 42.13
N LYS A 158 -31.22 -10.24 42.31
CA LYS A 158 -32.20 -10.12 41.20
C LYS A 158 -32.76 -8.71 41.14
N ILE A 159 -32.73 -8.09 39.96
CA ILE A 159 -33.09 -6.69 39.71
C ILE A 159 -34.08 -6.56 38.54
N ALA A 160 -34.89 -5.51 38.55
CA ALA A 160 -35.87 -5.25 37.50
C ALA A 160 -35.19 -4.74 36.20
N PRO A 161 -35.67 -5.14 35.01
CA PRO A 161 -35.12 -4.72 33.72
C PRO A 161 -35.43 -3.23 33.45
N ARG A 162 -34.48 -2.51 32.84
CA ARG A 162 -34.53 -1.04 32.70
C ARG A 162 -34.77 -0.62 31.24
N ASN A 163 -35.95 -0.08 30.94
CA ASN A 163 -36.30 0.46 29.62
C ASN A 163 -36.25 2.00 29.60
N ALA A 164 -35.35 2.58 28.80
CA ALA A 164 -35.39 3.96 28.32
C ALA A 164 -34.36 4.14 27.20
N GLU A 165 -34.78 4.45 25.96
CA GLU A 165 -33.97 5.04 24.85
C GLU A 165 -34.77 5.07 23.52
N ALA A 166 -35.95 5.70 23.52
CA ALA A 166 -36.73 5.93 22.31
C ALA A 166 -36.40 7.32 21.72
N GLY A 167 -35.71 7.37 20.58
CA GLY A 167 -35.39 8.62 19.87
C GLY A 167 -33.94 8.80 19.41
N LEU A 168 -33.03 7.89 19.77
CA LEU A 168 -31.63 7.89 19.31
C LEU A 168 -31.44 6.96 18.11
N ASN A 169 -30.51 7.30 17.20
CA ASN A 169 -30.09 6.44 16.10
C ASN A 169 -29.20 5.30 16.63
N ILE A 170 -29.84 4.25 17.15
CA ILE A 170 -29.19 3.08 17.74
C ILE A 170 -29.22 1.90 16.75
N LEU A 171 -28.12 1.16 16.66
CA LEU A 171 -28.01 -0.12 15.98
C LEU A 171 -27.48 -1.19 16.93
N ASP A 172 -28.30 -2.20 17.19
CA ASP A 172 -27.87 -3.39 17.93
C ASP A 172 -27.22 -4.39 16.97
N VAL A 173 -25.88 -4.41 16.98
CA VAL A 173 -25.05 -5.22 16.08
C VAL A 173 -25.09 -6.70 16.48
N THR A 174 -25.47 -7.04 17.72
CA THR A 174 -25.62 -8.43 18.17
C THR A 174 -26.75 -9.15 17.44
N LYS A 175 -27.81 -8.40 17.06
CA LYS A 175 -29.00 -8.92 16.38
C LYS A 175 -28.85 -9.09 14.87
N LEU A 176 -27.72 -8.66 14.29
CA LEU A 176 -27.43 -8.80 12.86
C LEU A 176 -26.68 -10.11 12.55
N ALA A 177 -27.02 -10.76 11.43
CA ALA A 177 -26.25 -11.92 10.96
C ALA A 177 -24.81 -11.51 10.59
N PRO A 178 -23.77 -12.32 10.91
CA PRO A 178 -22.37 -11.91 10.76
C PRO A 178 -21.99 -11.35 9.39
N ALA A 179 -22.52 -11.93 8.31
CA ALA A 179 -22.24 -11.54 6.92
C ALA A 179 -22.75 -10.13 6.54
N VAL A 180 -23.69 -9.54 7.30
CA VAL A 180 -24.26 -8.21 7.01
C VAL A 180 -23.96 -7.17 8.10
N LYS A 181 -23.22 -7.52 9.16
CA LYS A 181 -22.88 -6.60 10.26
C LYS A 181 -22.19 -5.35 9.74
N HIS A 182 -21.05 -5.51 9.05
CA HIS A 182 -20.22 -4.40 8.57
C HIS A 182 -20.94 -3.52 7.54
N SER A 183 -21.55 -4.12 6.51
CA SER A 183 -22.27 -3.36 5.48
C SER A 183 -23.43 -2.53 6.04
N THR A 184 -24.20 -3.08 6.99
CA THR A 184 -25.29 -2.34 7.65
C THR A 184 -24.79 -1.17 8.50
N ILE A 185 -23.60 -1.28 9.09
CA ILE A 185 -22.99 -0.20 9.88
C ILE A 185 -22.51 0.92 8.94
N PHE A 186 -21.75 0.59 7.89
CA PHE A 186 -21.23 1.57 6.93
C PHE A 186 -22.37 2.31 6.20
N GLU A 187 -23.40 1.61 5.72
CA GLU A 187 -24.55 2.22 5.04
C GLU A 187 -25.34 3.21 5.94
N ARG A 188 -25.25 3.07 7.27
CA ARG A 188 -25.80 4.04 8.23
C ARG A 188 -24.86 5.20 8.51
N LEU A 189 -23.56 4.98 8.54
CA LEU A 189 -22.55 6.02 8.77
C LEU A 189 -22.47 6.99 7.58
N ASP A 190 -22.51 6.47 6.34
CA ASP A 190 -22.49 7.28 5.11
C ASP A 190 -23.64 8.29 5.04
N LYS A 191 -24.78 7.95 5.65
CA LYS A 191 -26.01 8.78 5.68
C LYS A 191 -26.01 9.84 6.77
N LEU A 192 -25.07 9.82 7.72
CA LEU A 192 -24.95 10.85 8.76
C LEU A 192 -24.53 12.18 8.15
N GLN A 193 -25.14 13.28 8.57
CA GLN A 193 -24.67 14.64 8.30
C GLN A 193 -23.61 15.07 9.34
N GLY A 194 -22.90 16.17 9.07
CA GLY A 194 -21.85 16.68 9.97
C GLY A 194 -22.41 17.01 11.36
N GLY A 195 -21.87 16.37 12.40
CA GLY A 195 -22.35 16.45 13.78
C GLY A 195 -23.36 15.37 14.20
N GLU A 196 -23.91 14.60 13.25
CA GLU A 196 -24.81 13.48 13.58
C GLU A 196 -24.04 12.24 14.05
N SER A 197 -24.73 11.36 14.78
CA SER A 197 -24.13 10.15 15.36
C SER A 197 -24.97 8.88 15.14
N LEU A 198 -24.27 7.75 15.03
CA LEU A 198 -24.79 6.40 15.17
C LEU A 198 -24.29 5.82 16.50
N ILE A 199 -25.16 5.22 17.30
CA ILE A 199 -24.77 4.45 18.49
C ILE A 199 -24.84 2.97 18.14
N ILE A 200 -23.72 2.25 18.27
CA ILE A 200 -23.69 0.79 18.10
C ILE A 200 -23.66 0.10 19.47
N HIS A 201 -24.44 -0.97 19.60
CA HIS A 201 -24.38 -1.91 20.71
C HIS A 201 -23.79 -3.24 20.25
N ASN A 202 -22.80 -3.77 20.97
CA ASN A 202 -22.09 -5.00 20.60
C ASN A 202 -21.73 -5.85 21.85
N ASP A 203 -21.55 -7.15 21.66
CA ASP A 203 -21.22 -8.12 22.71
C ASP A 203 -19.70 -8.20 23.02
N HIS A 204 -18.87 -7.58 22.18
CA HIS A 204 -17.42 -7.44 22.33
C HIS A 204 -16.95 -6.04 21.90
N ASP A 205 -15.70 -5.67 22.22
CA ASP A 205 -15.13 -4.37 21.85
C ASP A 205 -15.09 -4.24 20.31
N PRO A 206 -15.77 -3.25 19.70
CA PRO A 206 -15.74 -3.03 18.27
C PRO A 206 -14.47 -2.27 17.81
N ALA A 207 -13.38 -2.27 18.58
CA ALA A 207 -12.07 -1.76 18.16
C ALA A 207 -11.62 -2.20 16.74
N PRO A 208 -11.85 -3.44 16.25
CA PRO A 208 -11.55 -3.79 14.85
C PRO A 208 -12.33 -2.95 13.83
N LEU A 209 -13.60 -2.65 14.10
CA LEU A 209 -14.42 -1.75 13.28
C LEU A 209 -13.93 -0.30 13.38
N ARG A 210 -13.44 0.14 14.54
CA ARG A 210 -12.79 1.44 14.68
C ARG A 210 -11.56 1.54 13.78
N TYR A 211 -10.68 0.54 13.80
CA TYR A 211 -9.50 0.51 12.93
C TYR A 211 -9.88 0.43 11.45
N HIS A 212 -10.96 -0.26 11.09
CA HIS A 212 -11.52 -0.27 9.74
C HIS A 212 -11.98 1.15 9.34
N LEU A 213 -12.76 1.83 10.17
CA LEU A 213 -13.22 3.21 9.92
C LEU A 213 -12.07 4.22 9.83
N GLU A 214 -11.10 4.16 10.74
CA GLU A 214 -9.88 4.97 10.69
C GLU A 214 -9.03 4.64 9.43
N ALA A 215 -9.11 3.41 8.90
CA ALA A 215 -8.40 3.01 7.69
C ALA A 215 -9.09 3.44 6.39
N GLU A 216 -10.42 3.35 6.28
CA GLU A 216 -11.16 3.72 5.06
C GLU A 216 -11.54 5.20 5.01
N HIS A 217 -11.80 5.83 6.15
CA HIS A 217 -12.30 7.21 6.23
C HIS A 217 -11.43 8.16 7.08
N GLY A 218 -10.28 7.70 7.58
CA GLY A 218 -9.32 8.57 8.29
C GLY A 218 -9.92 9.24 9.53
N GLY A 219 -9.87 10.57 9.55
CA GLY A 219 -10.36 11.40 10.66
C GLY A 219 -11.88 11.67 10.67
N ALA A 220 -12.62 11.23 9.64
CA ALA A 220 -14.01 11.61 9.38
C ALA A 220 -14.98 11.38 10.55
N TYR A 221 -14.68 10.36 11.37
CA TYR A 221 -15.52 9.95 12.48
C TYR A 221 -14.83 10.19 13.84
N GLY A 222 -15.58 10.77 14.78
CA GLY A 222 -15.29 10.71 16.21
C GLY A 222 -15.76 9.38 16.78
N TRP A 223 -15.02 8.84 17.76
CA TRP A 223 -15.31 7.58 18.43
C TRP A 223 -15.31 7.80 19.94
N GLU A 224 -16.44 7.50 20.58
CA GLU A 224 -16.65 7.70 22.01
C GLU A 224 -17.28 6.43 22.60
N TYR A 225 -16.60 5.80 23.56
CA TYR A 225 -17.19 4.73 24.35
C TYR A 225 -18.17 5.33 25.36
N LEU A 226 -19.46 4.95 25.24
CA LEU A 226 -20.50 5.34 26.20
C LEU A 226 -20.64 4.33 27.33
N GLU A 227 -20.27 3.08 27.08
CA GLU A 227 -20.28 1.98 28.05
C GLU A 227 -19.19 0.98 27.67
N GLU A 228 -18.25 0.76 28.60
CA GLU A 228 -17.13 -0.18 28.46
C GLU A 228 -17.33 -1.33 29.44
N GLY A 229 -17.60 -2.54 28.94
CA GLY A 229 -17.86 -3.70 29.78
C GLY A 229 -17.58 -5.02 29.04
N PRO A 230 -17.06 -6.06 29.71
CA PRO A 230 -16.49 -7.24 29.05
C PRO A 230 -17.46 -8.10 28.23
N ALA A 231 -18.77 -7.82 28.28
CA ALA A 231 -19.81 -8.52 27.52
C ALA A 231 -20.86 -7.56 26.90
N TRP A 232 -20.66 -6.25 27.03
CA TRP A 232 -21.56 -5.24 26.46
C TRP A 232 -20.82 -3.93 26.24
N TRP A 233 -20.85 -3.45 25.01
CA TRP A 233 -20.16 -2.26 24.58
C TRP A 233 -21.16 -1.33 23.89
N LYS A 234 -21.18 -0.07 24.33
CA LYS A 234 -21.91 1.00 23.64
C LYS A 234 -20.91 2.01 23.11
N VAL A 235 -20.92 2.23 21.80
CA VAL A 235 -20.03 3.19 21.14
C VAL A 235 -20.86 4.18 20.35
N ARG A 236 -20.59 5.48 20.54
CA ARG A 236 -21.06 6.55 19.68
C ARG A 236 -20.02 6.83 18.61
N ILE A 237 -20.45 6.74 17.35
CA ILE A 237 -19.67 7.10 16.18
C ILE A 237 -20.30 8.38 15.60
N THR A 238 -19.56 9.49 15.61
CA THR A 238 -20.07 10.83 15.23
C THR A 238 -19.36 11.32 13.98
N ARG A 239 -20.08 11.72 12.93
CA ARG A 239 -19.45 12.34 11.75
C ARG A 239 -18.96 13.75 12.12
N ARG A 240 -17.68 14.04 11.94
CA ARG A 240 -17.11 15.36 12.29
C ARG A 240 -17.57 16.43 11.31
N MET A 241 -17.72 17.67 11.77
CA MET A 241 -18.16 18.80 10.94
C MET A 241 -17.07 19.29 9.97
N ASP A 242 -15.79 19.12 10.32
CA ASP A 242 -14.65 19.67 9.58
C ASP A 242 -14.36 18.95 8.24
N ASP A 243 -14.98 17.78 8.04
CA ASP A 243 -14.67 16.83 6.97
C ASP A 243 -15.32 17.16 5.61
N ILE A 244 -16.10 18.25 5.54
CA ILE A 244 -16.53 18.85 4.26
C ILE A 244 -15.35 19.60 3.59
N THR A 245 -14.22 19.77 4.30
CA THR A 245 -13.08 20.57 3.85
C THR A 245 -11.73 19.83 3.77
N GLN A 246 -11.71 18.54 3.40
CA GLN A 246 -10.48 17.92 2.87
C GLN A 246 -10.69 16.68 1.95
N HIS A 247 -11.14 16.89 0.71
CA HIS A 247 -10.92 15.92 -0.39
C HIS A 247 -9.46 15.97 -0.91
N GLY A 248 -8.48 15.93 0.01
CA GLY A 248 -7.08 16.29 -0.26
C GLY A 248 -6.11 15.11 -0.33
N GLU A 249 -5.92 14.40 0.78
CA GLU A 249 -4.79 13.49 0.94
C GLU A 249 -5.21 12.15 1.56
N ASN A 250 -5.01 11.05 0.83
CA ASN A 250 -5.14 9.68 1.34
C ASN A 250 -3.88 9.35 2.16
N ILE A 251 -3.96 9.49 3.49
CA ILE A 251 -2.81 9.29 4.39
C ILE A 251 -2.92 7.94 5.14
N LEU A 252 -1.79 7.25 5.30
CA LEU A 252 -1.63 6.02 6.09
C LEU A 252 -0.48 6.17 7.09
N ASP A 253 -0.80 6.05 8.37
CA ASP A 253 0.20 5.98 9.44
C ASP A 253 0.69 4.54 9.62
N VAL A 254 1.88 4.25 9.08
CA VAL A 254 2.50 2.92 9.07
C VAL A 254 3.03 2.53 10.45
N THR A 255 3.27 3.50 11.35
CA THR A 255 3.79 3.22 12.71
C THR A 255 2.78 2.48 13.58
N LYS A 256 1.49 2.63 13.30
CA LYS A 256 0.38 1.97 14.01
C LYS A 256 0.12 0.53 13.55
N LEU A 257 0.71 0.09 12.45
CA LEU A 257 0.53 -1.26 11.91
C LEU A 257 1.51 -2.25 12.52
N ALA A 258 1.05 -3.49 12.78
CA ALA A 258 1.95 -4.57 13.17
C ALA A 258 3.02 -4.80 12.07
N PRO A 259 4.28 -5.13 12.39
CA PRO A 259 5.35 -5.23 11.39
C PRO A 259 5.04 -6.14 10.20
N ARG A 260 4.35 -7.27 10.42
CA ARG A 260 3.92 -8.22 9.38
C ARG A 260 2.79 -7.70 8.46
N GLU A 261 2.15 -6.60 8.82
CA GLU A 261 0.98 -6.02 8.14
C GLU A 261 1.32 -4.70 7.43
N LYS A 262 2.46 -4.06 7.77
CA LYS A 262 2.95 -2.81 7.16
C LYS A 262 2.92 -2.84 5.62
N HIS A 263 3.71 -3.72 4.99
CA HIS A 263 3.82 -3.76 3.53
C HIS A 263 2.51 -4.22 2.85
N PRO A 264 1.85 -5.32 3.27
CA PRO A 264 0.57 -5.74 2.67
C PRO A 264 -0.50 -4.64 2.65
N THR A 265 -0.65 -3.87 3.74
CA THR A 265 -1.61 -2.77 3.79
C THR A 265 -1.25 -1.62 2.84
N ILE A 266 0.03 -1.29 2.68
CA ILE A 266 0.48 -0.25 1.74
C ILE A 266 0.23 -0.68 0.29
N PHE A 267 0.59 -1.91 -0.08
CA PHE A 267 0.31 -2.47 -1.41
C PHE A 267 -1.20 -2.49 -1.70
N ASN A 268 -2.03 -2.98 -0.78
CA ASN A 268 -3.48 -2.99 -0.94
C ASN A 268 -4.05 -1.57 -1.17
N ARG A 269 -3.61 -0.57 -0.39
CA ARG A 269 -4.02 0.82 -0.61
C ARG A 269 -3.54 1.36 -1.96
N TYR A 270 -2.30 1.10 -2.35
CA TYR A 270 -1.76 1.52 -3.65
C TYR A 270 -2.51 0.87 -4.84
N HIS A 271 -2.86 -0.41 -4.74
CA HIS A 271 -3.66 -1.08 -5.77
C HIS A 271 -5.07 -0.50 -5.88
N ALA A 272 -5.67 -0.10 -4.75
CA ALA A 272 -6.99 0.55 -4.71
C ALA A 272 -7.01 1.98 -5.27
N LEU A 273 -5.86 2.68 -5.34
CA LEU A 273 -5.77 4.01 -5.97
C LEU A 273 -6.26 3.95 -7.43
N LYS A 274 -7.02 4.96 -7.85
CA LYS A 274 -7.19 5.25 -9.28
C LYS A 274 -5.90 5.85 -9.84
N LYS A 275 -5.82 5.90 -11.17
CA LYS A 275 -4.66 6.45 -11.88
C LYS A 275 -4.63 7.96 -11.70
N GLY A 276 -3.46 8.51 -11.35
CA GLY A 276 -3.28 9.89 -10.91
C GLY A 276 -3.54 10.15 -9.41
N GLU A 277 -4.11 9.20 -8.66
CA GLU A 277 -4.27 9.35 -7.20
C GLU A 277 -2.98 9.01 -6.45
N SER A 278 -2.83 9.59 -5.25
CA SER A 278 -1.66 9.41 -4.37
C SER A 278 -2.05 8.78 -3.03
N LEU A 279 -1.11 8.05 -2.42
CA LEU A 279 -1.12 7.59 -1.03
C LEU A 279 0.08 8.23 -0.31
N VAL A 280 -0.15 8.91 0.82
CA VAL A 280 0.92 9.39 1.70
C VAL A 280 1.12 8.39 2.83
N ILE A 281 2.32 7.84 2.99
CA ILE A 281 2.71 7.02 4.14
C ILE A 281 3.48 7.86 5.16
N HIS A 282 3.16 7.70 6.44
CA HIS A 282 3.96 8.21 7.57
C HIS A 282 4.66 7.04 8.26
N ASN A 283 5.98 7.13 8.45
CA ASN A 283 6.79 6.05 9.04
C ASN A 283 7.85 6.63 10.01
N ASP A 284 8.33 5.78 10.91
CA ASP A 284 9.33 6.08 11.95
C ASP A 284 10.79 5.93 11.46
N HIS A 285 10.98 5.47 10.23
CA HIS A 285 12.28 5.30 9.55
C HIS A 285 12.13 5.47 8.03
N ASP A 286 13.24 5.60 7.32
CA ASP A 286 13.28 5.66 5.86
C ASP A 286 12.64 4.40 5.23
N PRO A 287 11.51 4.51 4.49
CA PRO A 287 10.87 3.39 3.82
C PRO A 287 11.54 2.98 2.50
N LYS A 288 12.79 3.37 2.24
CA LYS A 288 13.60 2.92 1.08
C LYS A 288 13.57 1.41 0.77
N PRO A 289 13.53 0.46 1.73
CA PRO A 289 13.34 -0.96 1.42
C PRO A 289 11.99 -1.27 0.73
N LEU A 290 10.92 -0.56 1.13
CA LEU A 290 9.61 -0.67 0.52
C LEU A 290 9.59 -0.08 -0.90
N TYR A 291 10.32 1.02 -1.16
CA TYR A 291 10.48 1.56 -2.52
C TYR A 291 11.02 0.49 -3.47
N TYR A 292 12.14 -0.16 -3.12
CA TYR A 292 12.74 -1.20 -3.97
C TYR A 292 11.84 -2.42 -4.13
N GLN A 293 11.08 -2.81 -3.09
CA GLN A 293 10.08 -3.88 -3.23
C GLN A 293 8.97 -3.50 -4.23
N MET A 294 8.39 -2.30 -4.11
CA MET A 294 7.36 -1.83 -5.04
C MET A 294 7.91 -1.71 -6.47
N GLN A 295 9.15 -1.26 -6.63
CA GLN A 295 9.83 -1.20 -7.94
C GLN A 295 10.03 -2.61 -8.53
N GLY A 296 10.47 -3.59 -7.74
CA GLY A 296 10.69 -4.96 -8.18
C GLY A 296 9.41 -5.72 -8.54
N GLU A 297 8.30 -5.46 -7.83
CA GLU A 297 7.02 -6.12 -8.08
C GLU A 297 6.18 -5.47 -9.18
N MET A 298 6.31 -4.15 -9.39
CA MET A 298 5.38 -3.38 -10.24
C MET A 298 6.06 -2.53 -11.33
N GLY A 299 7.38 -2.38 -11.32
CA GLY A 299 8.10 -1.54 -12.29
C GLY A 299 7.83 -0.04 -12.11
N ASP A 300 7.84 0.72 -13.21
CA ASP A 300 7.68 2.18 -13.20
C ASP A 300 6.25 2.67 -13.42
N VAL A 301 5.33 2.16 -12.61
CA VAL A 301 3.90 2.55 -12.59
C VAL A 301 3.57 3.55 -11.47
N PHE A 302 4.57 4.05 -10.75
CA PHE A 302 4.40 4.98 -9.64
C PHE A 302 5.56 5.99 -9.52
N THR A 303 5.28 7.16 -8.95
CA THR A 303 6.31 8.10 -8.46
C THR A 303 6.44 8.02 -6.95
N TRP A 304 7.61 8.39 -6.42
CA TRP A 304 7.91 8.41 -4.99
C TRP A 304 8.40 9.81 -4.60
N GLU A 305 7.80 10.41 -3.58
CA GLU A 305 8.09 11.79 -3.16
C GLU A 305 8.31 11.85 -1.65
N TYR A 306 9.48 12.29 -1.20
CA TYR A 306 9.66 12.64 0.20
C TYR A 306 9.02 14.01 0.49
N LEU A 307 7.93 14.01 1.25
CA LEU A 307 7.31 15.21 1.81
C LEU A 307 8.01 15.67 3.10
N GLU A 308 8.61 14.73 3.84
CA GLU A 308 9.41 15.01 5.03
C GLU A 308 10.48 13.94 5.24
N GLN A 309 11.69 14.38 5.57
CA GLN A 309 12.84 13.53 5.93
C GLN A 309 13.42 14.05 7.23
N GLY A 310 13.31 13.26 8.30
CA GLY A 310 13.88 13.60 9.59
C GLY A 310 14.23 12.35 10.38
N PRO A 311 15.10 12.46 11.41
CA PRO A 311 15.50 11.31 12.22
C PRO A 311 14.35 10.70 13.04
N ALA A 312 13.20 11.39 13.15
CA ALA A 312 12.02 10.94 13.89
C ALA A 312 10.81 10.60 13.00
N TRP A 313 10.70 11.20 11.81
CA TRP A 313 9.53 11.08 10.94
C TRP A 313 9.92 11.10 9.46
N TRP A 314 9.28 10.22 8.71
CA TRP A 314 9.39 10.11 7.26
C TRP A 314 7.99 10.17 6.67
N ARG A 315 7.73 11.15 5.81
CA ARG A 315 6.47 11.25 5.06
C ARG A 315 6.76 11.08 3.58
N VAL A 316 6.16 10.06 2.98
CA VAL A 316 6.36 9.73 1.56
C VAL A 316 5.03 9.70 0.84
N LYS A 317 4.91 10.43 -0.27
CA LYS A 317 3.78 10.39 -1.17
C LYS A 317 4.11 9.48 -2.37
N ILE A 318 3.30 8.45 -2.55
CA ILE A 318 3.38 7.45 -3.61
C ILE A 318 2.22 7.73 -4.58
N THR A 319 2.50 8.09 -5.82
CA THR A 319 1.44 8.43 -6.80
C THR A 319 1.39 7.42 -7.93
N LYS A 320 0.20 6.93 -8.28
CA LYS A 320 0.00 5.97 -9.36
C LYS A 320 -0.02 6.70 -10.71
N ARG A 321 0.85 6.33 -11.65
CA ARG A 321 0.94 7.00 -12.96
C ARG A 321 -0.36 6.84 -13.78
N PRO A 322 -0.74 7.81 -14.63
CA PRO A 322 -1.78 7.66 -15.65
C PRO A 322 -1.52 6.51 -16.63
N ASP A 323 -2.57 6.07 -17.36
CA ASP A 323 -2.39 5.17 -18.51
C ASP A 323 -1.68 5.88 -19.66
N GLY A 324 -0.81 5.17 -20.36
CA GLY A 324 -0.12 5.69 -21.56
C GLY A 324 1.02 6.67 -21.28
N THR A 325 1.08 7.27 -20.08
CA THR A 325 2.30 7.92 -19.59
C THR A 325 3.26 6.84 -19.11
N GLY A 326 4.23 6.48 -19.94
CA GLY A 326 5.39 5.72 -19.50
C GLY A 326 6.17 6.46 -18.41
N ALA A 327 7.23 5.83 -17.92
CA ALA A 327 8.26 6.55 -17.20
C ALA A 327 8.85 7.63 -18.11
N GLU A 328 8.95 8.86 -17.63
CA GLU A 328 9.52 9.95 -18.42
C GLU A 328 11.00 9.65 -18.71
N THR A 329 11.40 9.85 -19.96
CA THR A 329 12.80 9.68 -20.36
C THR A 329 13.65 10.86 -19.92
N LEU A 330 14.97 10.69 -19.84
CA LEU A 330 15.90 11.78 -19.53
C LEU A 330 15.73 12.97 -20.50
N ALA A 331 15.51 12.67 -21.79
CA ALA A 331 15.20 13.67 -22.80
C ALA A 331 13.88 14.39 -22.53
N GLU A 332 12.79 13.67 -22.27
CA GLU A 332 11.48 14.29 -22.01
C GLU A 332 11.50 15.23 -20.80
N ILE A 333 12.28 14.90 -19.76
CA ILE A 333 12.46 15.73 -18.57
C ILE A 333 13.13 17.06 -18.94
N VAL A 334 14.23 17.03 -19.70
CA VAL A 334 14.99 18.22 -20.10
C VAL A 334 14.26 19.04 -21.19
N THR A 335 13.57 18.38 -22.11
CA THR A 335 12.74 19.04 -23.14
C THR A 335 11.54 19.78 -22.52
N LYS A 336 11.02 19.33 -21.37
CA LYS A 336 9.96 20.01 -20.61
C LYS A 336 10.47 21.16 -19.75
N ASP A 337 11.62 20.98 -19.08
CA ASP A 337 12.30 22.06 -18.35
C ASP A 337 13.83 21.90 -18.45
N PHE A 338 14.44 22.77 -19.24
CA PHE A 338 15.86 22.69 -19.55
C PHE A 338 16.76 22.87 -18.31
N HIS A 339 16.29 23.54 -17.26
CA HIS A 339 17.08 23.70 -16.02
C HIS A 339 17.42 22.38 -15.34
N LYS A 340 16.66 21.31 -15.63
CA LYS A 340 16.90 19.97 -15.10
C LYS A 340 18.16 19.33 -15.66
N ALA A 341 18.66 19.79 -16.82
CA ALA A 341 19.92 19.33 -17.41
C ALA A 341 21.10 19.40 -16.41
N GLU A 342 21.23 20.50 -15.65
CA GLU A 342 22.31 20.65 -14.65
C GLU A 342 22.21 19.64 -13.50
N VAL A 343 21.00 19.25 -13.10
CA VAL A 343 20.80 18.19 -12.09
C VAL A 343 21.21 16.83 -12.66
N LEU A 344 20.86 16.52 -13.91
CA LEU A 344 21.23 15.25 -14.56
C LEU A 344 22.75 15.15 -14.77
N LYS A 345 23.35 16.21 -15.30
CA LYS A 345 24.78 16.38 -15.54
C LYS A 345 25.61 16.22 -14.25
N LYS A 346 25.16 16.77 -13.12
CA LYS A 346 25.77 16.56 -11.79
C LYS A 346 25.91 15.08 -11.40
N TYR A 347 25.04 14.21 -11.92
CA TYR A 347 25.08 12.76 -11.71
C TYR A 347 25.64 11.99 -12.92
N GLY A 348 26.14 12.67 -13.95
CA GLY A 348 26.60 12.07 -15.19
C GLY A 348 25.48 11.33 -15.95
N LEU A 349 24.22 11.78 -15.82
CA LEU A 349 23.09 11.18 -16.54
C LEU A 349 22.98 11.82 -17.94
N ASP A 350 23.34 11.06 -18.96
CA ASP A 350 23.32 11.46 -20.36
C ASP A 350 21.87 11.59 -20.89
N PHE A 351 21.41 12.83 -21.00
CA PHE A 351 20.10 13.21 -21.52
C PHE A 351 20.11 13.59 -23.01
N CYS A 352 21.27 13.57 -23.68
CA CYS A 352 21.44 14.04 -25.06
C CYS A 352 21.58 12.88 -26.06
N CYS A 353 22.45 11.91 -25.77
CA CYS A 353 22.69 10.73 -26.62
C CYS A 353 21.83 9.55 -26.15
N ASN A 354 21.88 9.22 -24.85
CA ASN A 354 21.04 8.19 -24.23
C ASN A 354 19.73 8.75 -23.64
N GLY A 355 19.27 9.91 -24.14
CA GLY A 355 18.05 10.59 -23.69
C GLY A 355 16.75 9.77 -23.78
N HIS A 356 16.74 8.67 -24.54
CA HIS A 356 15.63 7.71 -24.62
C HIS A 356 15.47 6.83 -23.36
N LEU A 357 16.51 6.71 -22.52
CA LEU A 357 16.44 5.95 -21.27
C LEU A 357 15.55 6.66 -20.25
N THR A 358 14.86 5.89 -19.44
CA THR A 358 14.14 6.39 -18.26
C THR A 358 15.12 6.76 -17.14
N MET A 359 14.68 7.62 -16.21
CA MET A 359 15.46 7.95 -15.01
C MET A 359 15.98 6.71 -14.28
N ARG A 360 15.13 5.67 -14.17
CA ARG A 360 15.44 4.43 -13.43
C ARG A 360 16.47 3.58 -14.15
N GLU A 361 16.38 3.44 -15.46
CA GLU A 361 17.35 2.67 -16.25
C GLU A 361 18.74 3.32 -16.21
N ALA A 362 18.80 4.63 -16.44
CA ALA A 362 20.06 5.36 -16.41
C ALA A 362 20.69 5.40 -15.00
N CYS A 363 19.88 5.57 -13.94
CA CYS A 363 20.37 5.47 -12.57
C CYS A 363 20.85 4.05 -12.22
N ALA A 364 20.12 3.01 -12.63
CA ALA A 364 20.49 1.62 -12.38
C ALA A 364 21.82 1.24 -13.06
N ALA A 365 22.05 1.72 -14.29
CA ALA A 365 23.31 1.51 -15.01
C ALA A 365 24.53 2.13 -14.31
N LYS A 366 24.35 3.28 -13.61
CA LYS A 366 25.41 3.97 -12.86
C LYS A 366 25.39 3.71 -11.33
N GLY A 367 24.52 2.82 -10.84
CA GLY A 367 24.40 2.51 -9.40
C GLY A 367 23.87 3.67 -8.54
N LEU A 368 23.14 4.60 -9.13
CA LEU A 368 22.66 5.84 -8.50
C LEU A 368 21.33 5.66 -7.79
N ASP A 369 21.10 6.49 -6.76
CA ASP A 369 19.82 6.57 -6.05
C ASP A 369 18.82 7.44 -6.81
N VAL A 370 18.03 6.80 -7.68
CA VAL A 370 16.98 7.45 -8.46
C VAL A 370 16.00 8.27 -7.61
N VAL A 371 15.66 7.83 -6.39
CA VAL A 371 14.68 8.54 -5.56
C VAL A 371 15.22 9.91 -5.13
N ARG A 372 16.51 9.95 -4.77
CA ARG A 372 17.21 11.20 -4.45
C ARG A 372 17.27 12.13 -5.66
N ILE A 373 17.54 11.59 -6.85
CA ILE A 373 17.65 12.40 -8.07
C ILE A 373 16.28 12.93 -8.51
N GLU A 374 15.23 12.10 -8.48
CA GLU A 374 13.83 12.53 -8.67
C GLU A 374 13.42 13.63 -7.66
N GLN A 375 13.97 13.64 -6.44
CA GLN A 375 13.76 14.73 -5.48
C GLN A 375 14.53 16.00 -5.85
N GLU A 376 15.83 15.93 -6.11
CA GLU A 376 16.64 17.11 -6.46
C GLU A 376 16.10 17.81 -7.74
N LEU A 377 15.56 17.04 -8.69
CA LEU A 377 14.84 17.55 -9.87
C LEU A 377 13.57 18.34 -9.52
N ARG A 378 12.81 17.94 -8.50
CA ARG A 378 11.60 18.65 -8.01
C ARG A 378 11.91 19.82 -7.08
N GLU A 379 13.11 19.85 -6.52
CA GLU A 379 13.60 21.00 -5.75
C GLU A 379 14.10 22.10 -6.68
N ALA A 380 14.72 21.74 -7.82
CA ALA A 380 15.10 22.69 -8.87
C ALA A 380 13.89 23.52 -9.39
N ASP A 381 12.72 22.88 -9.57
CA ASP A 381 11.45 23.54 -9.95
C ASP A 381 11.10 24.76 -9.06
N LYS A 382 11.53 24.76 -7.79
CA LYS A 382 11.17 25.77 -6.78
C LYS A 382 12.15 26.96 -6.73
N VAL A 383 13.30 26.87 -7.40
CA VAL A 383 14.41 27.84 -7.29
C VAL A 383 14.51 28.75 -8.53
N LEU A 384 13.68 28.51 -9.55
CA LEU A 384 13.74 29.21 -10.84
C LEU A 384 13.54 30.73 -10.72
N THR A 385 14.59 31.49 -11.04
CA THR A 385 14.58 32.97 -11.07
C THR A 385 14.36 33.54 -12.46
N ALA A 386 14.46 32.72 -13.51
CA ALA A 386 14.19 33.07 -14.90
C ALA A 386 13.45 31.92 -15.62
N PRO A 387 12.58 32.22 -16.60
CA PRO A 387 11.94 31.18 -17.40
C PRO A 387 12.94 30.49 -18.33
N ALA A 388 12.82 29.17 -18.47
CA ALA A 388 13.61 28.40 -19.44
C ALA A 388 13.31 28.87 -20.88
N LEU A 389 14.27 28.71 -21.79
CA LEU A 389 13.99 28.88 -23.21
C LEU A 389 13.07 27.73 -23.68
N PRO A 390 11.92 28.03 -24.30
CA PRO A 390 10.93 27.02 -24.67
C PRO A 390 11.32 26.36 -26.00
N TYR A 391 12.47 25.67 -26.02
CA TYR A 391 13.02 25.01 -27.22
C TYR A 391 12.00 24.06 -27.87
N ASN A 392 11.15 23.42 -27.07
CA ASN A 392 10.11 22.54 -27.57
C ASN A 392 8.92 23.26 -28.25
N ASP A 393 8.74 24.57 -28.05
CA ASP A 393 7.70 25.35 -28.71
C ASP A 393 8.19 26.02 -30.00
N TRP A 394 9.50 25.96 -30.27
CA TRP A 394 10.09 26.58 -31.45
C TRP A 394 9.80 25.79 -32.73
N ASN A 395 9.57 26.52 -33.82
CA ASN A 395 9.47 25.92 -35.15
C ASN A 395 10.84 25.39 -35.59
N ILE A 396 10.85 24.25 -36.28
CA ILE A 396 12.09 23.49 -36.52
C ILE A 396 13.05 24.16 -37.51
N ASP A 397 12.57 25.08 -38.34
CA ASP A 397 13.40 25.92 -39.20
C ASP A 397 14.17 26.98 -38.40
N PHE A 398 13.53 27.58 -37.40
CA PHE A 398 14.16 28.52 -36.45
C PHE A 398 15.08 27.79 -35.47
N LEU A 399 14.71 26.61 -34.97
CA LEU A 399 15.57 25.81 -34.09
C LEU A 399 16.88 25.42 -34.79
N ALA A 400 16.81 24.99 -36.07
CA ALA A 400 18.00 24.73 -36.87
C ALA A 400 18.88 25.99 -37.03
N ASP A 401 18.28 27.16 -37.31
CA ASP A 401 19.05 28.42 -37.36
C ASP A 401 19.66 28.78 -36.00
N PHE A 402 18.97 28.55 -34.88
CA PHE A 402 19.49 28.81 -33.55
C PHE A 402 20.71 27.94 -33.24
N ILE A 403 20.64 26.63 -33.53
CA ILE A 403 21.73 25.68 -33.30
C ILE A 403 22.98 26.10 -34.07
N VAL A 404 22.84 26.46 -35.36
CA VAL A 404 23.96 26.91 -36.20
C VAL A 404 24.57 28.21 -35.67
N ASN A 405 23.75 29.19 -35.29
CA ASN A 405 24.24 30.51 -34.86
C ASN A 405 24.76 30.53 -33.40
N THR A 406 24.43 29.51 -32.60
CA THR A 406 24.84 29.39 -31.20
C THR A 406 25.93 28.35 -31.04
N HIS A 407 25.59 27.07 -31.19
CA HIS A 407 26.47 25.93 -30.88
C HIS A 407 27.51 25.71 -31.99
N HIS A 408 27.12 25.66 -33.27
CA HIS A 408 28.10 25.45 -34.35
C HIS A 408 29.07 26.64 -34.47
N ALA A 409 28.60 27.85 -34.17
CA ALA A 409 29.44 29.04 -34.07
C ALA A 409 30.42 28.98 -32.89
N PHE A 410 29.97 28.47 -31.73
CA PHE A 410 30.82 28.20 -30.57
C PHE A 410 31.88 27.14 -30.88
N LEU A 411 31.50 25.98 -31.43
CA LEU A 411 32.41 24.89 -31.77
C LEU A 411 33.53 25.37 -32.71
N ARG A 412 33.17 26.02 -33.83
CA ARG A 412 34.15 26.56 -34.79
C ARG A 412 35.13 27.57 -34.18
N LYS A 413 34.68 28.34 -33.20
CA LYS A 413 35.51 29.34 -32.52
C LYS A 413 36.48 28.68 -31.53
N ASN A 414 36.03 27.68 -30.77
CA ASN A 414 36.78 27.16 -29.62
C ASN A 414 37.61 25.91 -29.93
N LEU A 415 37.13 25.00 -30.79
CA LEU A 415 37.85 23.76 -31.16
C LEU A 415 39.31 24.01 -31.60
N PRO A 416 39.64 25.04 -32.42
CA PRO A 416 41.03 25.31 -32.81
C PRO A 416 41.94 25.78 -31.66
N GLU A 417 41.40 26.42 -30.62
CA GLU A 417 42.16 26.81 -29.43
C GLU A 417 42.31 25.62 -28.46
N ILE A 418 41.23 24.84 -28.27
CA ILE A 418 41.23 23.62 -27.46
C ILE A 418 42.31 22.65 -27.94
N GLY A 419 42.39 22.37 -29.25
CA GLY A 419 43.43 21.50 -29.82
C GLY A 419 44.85 22.02 -29.56
N LYS A 420 45.09 23.33 -29.67
CA LYS A 420 46.40 23.94 -29.37
C LYS A 420 46.79 23.79 -27.90
N TYR A 421 45.85 24.07 -26.98
CA TYR A 421 46.12 23.95 -25.55
C TYR A 421 46.26 22.48 -25.12
N SER A 422 45.46 21.58 -25.68
CA SER A 422 45.55 20.13 -25.47
C SER A 422 46.93 19.60 -25.83
N ALA A 423 47.37 19.83 -27.07
CA ALA A 423 48.67 19.38 -27.54
C ALA A 423 49.82 20.00 -26.71
N LYS A 424 49.67 21.26 -26.29
CA LYS A 424 50.67 21.95 -25.47
C LYS A 424 50.76 21.39 -24.05
N VAL A 425 49.61 21.10 -23.43
CA VAL A 425 49.53 20.57 -22.06
C VAL A 425 50.03 19.13 -22.03
N ALA A 426 49.61 18.29 -22.98
CA ALA A 426 50.15 16.93 -23.14
C ALA A 426 51.66 16.91 -23.39
N GLN A 427 52.20 17.84 -24.19
CA GLN A 427 53.64 17.95 -24.43
C GLN A 427 54.43 18.30 -23.16
N VAL A 428 53.92 19.19 -22.31
CA VAL A 428 54.65 19.73 -21.15
C VAL A 428 54.46 18.90 -19.89
N HIS A 429 53.23 18.46 -19.63
CA HIS A 429 52.84 17.76 -18.40
C HIS A 429 52.70 16.23 -18.57
N GLY A 430 52.58 15.72 -19.79
CA GLY A 430 52.32 14.28 -20.06
C GLY A 430 53.35 13.29 -19.48
N ALA A 431 54.57 13.75 -19.20
CA ALA A 431 55.57 12.91 -18.51
C ALA A 431 55.28 12.70 -17.01
N ALA A 432 54.56 13.62 -16.37
CA ALA A 432 54.12 13.53 -14.98
C ALA A 432 52.65 13.08 -14.86
N HIS A 433 51.86 13.34 -15.90
CA HIS A 433 50.41 13.15 -16.02
C HIS A 433 50.09 12.40 -17.33
N PRO A 434 50.40 11.09 -17.44
CA PRO A 434 50.37 10.35 -18.72
C PRO A 434 49.00 10.30 -19.40
N GLU A 435 47.92 10.41 -18.64
CA GLU A 435 46.53 10.48 -19.11
C GLU A 435 46.30 11.64 -20.09
N LEU A 436 47.08 12.72 -20.01
CA LEU A 436 46.99 13.86 -20.91
C LEU A 436 47.31 13.50 -22.37
N HIS A 437 48.05 12.42 -22.62
CA HIS A 437 48.28 11.91 -23.96
C HIS A 437 47.02 11.27 -24.56
N GLU A 438 46.23 10.55 -23.74
CA GLU A 438 44.94 9.97 -24.14
C GLU A 438 43.90 11.09 -24.34
N VAL A 439 43.82 12.04 -23.40
CA VAL A 439 42.98 13.25 -23.54
C VAL A 439 43.28 13.99 -24.85
N ASN A 440 44.57 14.14 -25.23
CA ASN A 440 44.89 14.81 -26.48
C ASN A 440 44.45 14.05 -27.74
N GLY A 441 44.59 12.72 -27.75
CA GLY A 441 44.09 11.91 -28.87
C GLY A 441 42.57 12.05 -29.03
N LEU A 442 41.83 11.96 -27.91
CA LEU A 442 40.38 12.12 -27.90
C LEU A 442 39.94 13.53 -28.35
N VAL A 443 40.66 14.58 -27.95
CA VAL A 443 40.43 15.95 -28.42
C VAL A 443 40.66 16.08 -29.93
N GLU A 444 41.73 15.48 -30.47
CA GLU A 444 42.00 15.49 -31.92
C GLU A 444 40.89 14.76 -32.70
N GLU A 445 40.38 13.64 -32.18
CA GLU A 445 39.24 12.91 -32.76
C GLU A 445 37.93 13.72 -32.73
N VAL A 446 37.57 14.34 -31.58
CA VAL A 446 36.38 15.20 -31.46
C VAL A 446 36.46 16.40 -32.42
N ILE A 447 37.64 17.02 -32.56
CA ILE A 447 37.85 18.10 -33.54
C ILE A 447 37.65 17.60 -34.96
N ALA A 448 38.16 16.42 -35.31
CA ALA A 448 38.03 15.84 -36.64
C ALA A 448 36.57 15.48 -36.98
N GLU A 449 35.85 14.84 -36.06
CA GLU A 449 34.44 14.49 -36.20
C GLU A 449 33.58 15.76 -36.42
N PHE A 450 33.63 16.76 -35.52
CA PHE A 450 32.88 18.00 -35.71
C PHE A 450 33.26 18.78 -36.97
N THR A 451 34.53 18.75 -37.38
CA THR A 451 34.96 19.45 -38.61
C THR A 451 34.33 18.83 -39.86
N ALA A 452 34.07 17.52 -39.86
CA ALA A 452 33.39 16.81 -40.95
C ALA A 452 31.85 16.89 -40.84
N HIS A 453 31.32 16.83 -39.62
CA HIS A 453 29.90 16.70 -39.30
C HIS A 453 29.09 18.00 -39.52
N LEU A 454 29.49 19.12 -38.90
CA LEU A 454 28.70 20.36 -38.93
C LEU A 454 28.37 20.88 -40.36
N PRO A 455 29.25 20.73 -41.37
CA PRO A 455 28.92 21.09 -42.76
C PRO A 455 27.87 20.19 -43.42
N GLU A 456 27.77 18.91 -43.05
CA GLU A 456 26.78 17.96 -43.57
C GLU A 456 25.39 18.36 -43.06
N GLU A 457 25.29 18.63 -41.76
CA GLU A 457 24.06 19.12 -41.15
C GLU A 457 23.59 20.44 -41.77
N GLU A 458 24.45 21.46 -41.77
CA GLU A 458 24.08 22.81 -42.19
C GLU A 458 23.66 22.93 -43.65
N LYS A 459 24.29 22.14 -44.53
CA LYS A 459 24.13 22.26 -45.99
C LYS A 459 23.13 21.26 -46.55
N ASN A 460 22.98 20.09 -45.92
CA ASN A 460 22.13 19.02 -46.41
C ASN A 460 20.95 18.78 -45.46
N MET A 461 21.19 18.40 -44.20
CA MET A 461 20.12 18.05 -43.25
C MET A 461 19.20 19.24 -42.95
N PHE A 462 19.73 20.32 -42.40
CA PHE A 462 18.96 21.50 -42.00
C PHE A 462 18.33 22.21 -43.20
N GLN A 463 19.02 22.29 -44.35
CA GLN A 463 18.40 22.82 -45.58
C GLN A 463 17.21 21.98 -46.02
N TYR A 464 17.26 20.65 -45.87
CA TYR A 464 16.13 19.79 -46.17
C TYR A 464 14.97 20.01 -45.20
N ILE A 465 15.25 20.12 -43.89
CA ILE A 465 14.25 20.46 -42.86
C ILE A 465 13.54 21.79 -43.19
N LYS A 466 14.30 22.85 -43.48
CA LYS A 466 13.75 24.18 -43.83
C LYS A 466 12.94 24.16 -45.14
N ARG A 467 13.36 23.37 -46.12
CA ARG A 467 12.56 23.10 -47.34
C ARG A 467 11.26 22.36 -47.03
N MET A 468 11.26 21.39 -46.10
CA MET A 468 10.05 20.70 -45.65
C MET A 468 9.09 21.66 -44.95
N VAL A 469 9.55 22.50 -44.02
CA VAL A 469 8.72 23.52 -43.36
C VAL A 469 8.11 24.48 -44.38
N THR A 470 8.91 24.94 -45.34
CA THR A 470 8.45 25.83 -46.42
C THR A 470 7.36 25.16 -47.27
N ALA A 471 7.55 23.90 -47.67
CA ALA A 471 6.56 23.14 -48.43
C ALA A 471 5.25 22.92 -47.65
N ARG A 472 5.34 22.55 -46.36
CA ARG A 472 4.17 22.40 -45.47
C ARG A 472 3.35 23.69 -45.39
N ASN A 473 4.01 24.81 -45.12
CA ASN A 473 3.36 26.12 -44.98
C ASN A 473 2.73 26.60 -46.30
N ALA A 474 3.28 26.20 -47.45
CA ALA A 474 2.75 26.50 -48.77
C ALA A 474 1.71 25.48 -49.29
N GLY A 475 1.38 24.42 -48.53
CA GLY A 475 0.50 23.34 -48.99
C GLY A 475 1.07 22.53 -50.17
N GLN A 476 2.39 22.50 -50.32
CA GLN A 476 3.11 21.85 -51.41
C GLN A 476 3.49 20.39 -51.05
N PRO A 477 3.69 19.51 -52.05
CA PRO A 477 4.17 18.15 -51.82
C PRO A 477 5.58 18.13 -51.22
N ARG A 478 5.96 16.99 -50.61
CA ARG A 478 7.29 16.81 -49.99
C ARG A 478 8.41 17.19 -50.98
N PRO A 479 9.38 18.03 -50.58
CA PRO A 479 10.53 18.33 -51.43
C PRO A 479 11.38 17.09 -51.67
N ALA A 480 11.94 16.96 -52.88
CA ALA A 480 12.88 15.89 -53.21
C ALA A 480 14.15 15.98 -52.33
N SER A 481 14.51 14.86 -51.70
CA SER A 481 15.78 14.68 -50.99
C SER A 481 16.88 14.29 -51.96
N THR A 482 18.06 14.89 -51.82
CA THR A 482 19.30 14.47 -52.50
C THR A 482 20.10 13.45 -51.70
N MET A 483 19.74 13.24 -50.43
CA MET A 483 20.36 12.31 -49.47
C MET A 483 19.75 10.90 -49.54
N GLY A 484 18.77 10.65 -50.42
CA GLY A 484 18.01 9.40 -50.39
C GLY A 484 17.05 9.37 -49.19
N ARG A 485 17.10 8.31 -48.36
CA ARG A 485 16.21 8.13 -47.21
C ARG A 485 16.62 9.05 -46.05
N PHE A 486 15.67 9.87 -45.61
CA PHE A 486 15.84 10.84 -44.52
C PHE A 486 16.18 10.16 -43.18
N GLN A 487 15.43 9.11 -42.82
CA GLN A 487 15.64 8.34 -41.59
C GLN A 487 17.07 7.78 -41.48
N ASP A 488 17.59 7.22 -42.57
CA ASP A 488 18.91 6.59 -42.62
C ASP A 488 20.04 7.62 -42.38
N HIS A 489 19.82 8.90 -42.71
CA HIS A 489 20.75 9.99 -42.42
C HIS A 489 20.62 10.49 -40.98
N LEU A 490 19.39 10.59 -40.44
CA LEU A 490 19.20 10.90 -39.02
C LEU A 490 19.90 9.86 -38.12
N GLU A 491 19.80 8.58 -38.48
CA GLU A 491 20.48 7.50 -37.75
C GLU A 491 22.02 7.63 -37.82
N SER A 492 22.60 8.06 -38.95
CA SER A 492 24.04 8.36 -39.04
C SER A 492 24.45 9.48 -38.09
N LEU A 493 23.76 10.63 -38.14
CA LEU A 493 24.07 11.79 -37.30
C LEU A 493 23.95 11.47 -35.81
N VAL A 494 22.89 10.75 -35.41
CA VAL A 494 22.71 10.31 -34.01
C VAL A 494 23.82 9.35 -33.56
N ASN A 495 24.30 8.45 -34.43
CA ASN A 495 25.44 7.58 -34.11
C ASN A 495 26.75 8.36 -34.00
N GLU A 496 26.95 9.39 -34.82
CA GLU A 496 28.08 10.31 -34.72
C GLU A 496 28.02 11.12 -33.41
N HIS A 497 26.84 11.53 -32.96
CA HIS A 497 26.63 12.16 -31.65
C HIS A 497 26.97 11.23 -30.47
N VAL A 498 26.56 9.96 -30.53
CA VAL A 498 26.94 8.94 -29.55
C VAL A 498 28.47 8.75 -29.54
N SER A 499 29.11 8.75 -30.71
CA SER A 499 30.58 8.66 -30.86
C SER A 499 31.29 9.84 -30.21
N VAL A 500 30.82 11.08 -30.41
CA VAL A 500 31.39 12.29 -29.79
C VAL A 500 31.16 12.31 -28.29
N GLY A 501 29.93 12.06 -27.82
CA GLY A 501 29.57 12.05 -26.41
C GLY A 501 30.42 11.08 -25.60
N GLY A 502 30.62 9.86 -26.10
CA GLY A 502 31.48 8.87 -25.45
C GLY A 502 32.96 9.27 -25.33
N LYS A 503 33.48 10.13 -26.24
CA LYS A 503 34.83 10.71 -26.11
C LYS A 503 34.89 11.81 -25.07
N LEU A 504 33.84 12.63 -24.96
CA LEU A 504 33.74 13.68 -23.95
C LEU A 504 33.60 13.07 -22.55
N ASP A 505 32.72 12.08 -22.36
CA ASP A 505 32.63 11.26 -21.15
C ASP A 505 34.02 10.71 -20.76
N ARG A 506 34.75 10.14 -21.73
CA ARG A 506 36.09 9.59 -21.49
C ARG A 506 37.12 10.66 -21.09
N ILE A 507 37.07 11.84 -21.70
CA ILE A 507 37.91 12.98 -21.28
C ILE A 507 37.52 13.44 -19.86
N ASN A 508 36.24 13.45 -19.52
CA ASN A 508 35.75 13.81 -18.19
C ASN A 508 36.28 12.83 -17.11
N GLU A 509 36.18 11.51 -17.37
CA GLU A 509 36.76 10.46 -16.53
C GLU A 509 38.27 10.63 -16.32
N LEU A 510 39.03 10.79 -17.41
CA LEU A 510 40.49 10.92 -17.38
C LEU A 510 40.96 12.17 -16.61
N THR A 511 40.13 13.19 -16.54
CA THR A 511 40.45 14.49 -15.92
C THR A 511 39.81 14.68 -14.54
N ASP A 512 39.18 13.65 -13.98
CA ASP A 512 38.44 13.69 -12.70
C ASP A 512 37.46 14.87 -12.64
N GLY A 513 36.59 14.98 -13.65
CA GLY A 513 35.64 16.09 -13.79
C GLY A 513 36.30 17.44 -14.09
N TYR A 514 37.43 17.43 -14.80
CA TYR A 514 38.31 18.59 -15.01
C TYR A 514 38.86 19.19 -13.70
N THR A 515 39.30 18.33 -12.77
CA THR A 515 39.97 18.75 -11.53
C THR A 515 41.44 19.06 -11.78
N LEU A 516 41.91 20.22 -11.30
CA LEU A 516 43.28 20.68 -11.55
C LEU A 516 44.28 20.06 -10.55
N PRO A 517 45.38 19.44 -11.02
CA PRO A 517 46.45 18.98 -10.14
C PRO A 517 47.25 20.16 -9.55
N GLY A 518 47.99 19.89 -8.46
CA GLY A 518 48.73 20.93 -7.72
C GLY A 518 49.86 21.62 -8.47
N ASP A 519 50.32 21.05 -9.59
CA ASP A 519 51.33 21.60 -10.51
C ASP A 519 50.72 22.20 -11.80
N ALA A 520 49.39 22.32 -11.89
CA ALA A 520 48.70 22.86 -13.06
C ALA A 520 49.16 24.28 -13.40
N CYS A 521 49.66 24.48 -14.61
CA CYS A 521 50.02 25.80 -15.12
C CYS A 521 48.80 26.56 -15.67
N ALA A 522 49.00 27.82 -16.08
CA ALA A 522 47.94 28.65 -16.67
C ALA A 522 47.33 28.03 -17.95
N SER A 523 48.15 27.38 -18.80
CA SER A 523 47.65 26.67 -19.99
C SER A 523 46.84 25.43 -19.65
N TYR A 524 47.21 24.71 -18.60
CA TYR A 524 46.45 23.56 -18.07
C TYR A 524 45.09 24.03 -17.54
N THR A 525 45.09 25.06 -16.71
CA THR A 525 43.89 25.71 -16.15
C THR A 525 42.94 26.17 -17.26
N LEU A 526 43.49 26.78 -18.31
CA LEU A 526 42.71 27.24 -19.46
C LEU A 526 42.14 26.10 -20.29
N LEU A 527 42.92 25.03 -20.54
CA LEU A 527 42.45 23.84 -21.25
C LEU A 527 41.25 23.22 -20.54
N PHE A 528 41.38 22.93 -19.24
CA PHE A 528 40.33 22.24 -18.48
C PHE A 528 39.03 23.07 -18.40
N ARG A 529 39.14 24.40 -18.30
CA ARG A 529 37.98 25.29 -18.43
C ARG A 529 37.33 25.20 -19.81
N LEU A 530 38.12 25.23 -20.89
CA LEU A 530 37.60 25.17 -22.26
C LEU A 530 37.02 23.79 -22.62
N LEU A 531 37.56 22.70 -22.07
CA LEU A 531 37.02 21.35 -22.24
C LEU A 531 35.66 21.20 -21.53
N ARG A 532 35.51 21.76 -20.32
CA ARG A 532 34.21 21.83 -19.65
C ARG A 532 33.22 22.70 -20.43
N GLU A 533 33.64 23.87 -20.91
CA GLU A 533 32.79 24.73 -21.76
C GLU A 533 32.40 24.03 -23.08
N LEU A 534 33.25 23.16 -23.63
CA LEU A 534 32.96 22.33 -24.80
C LEU A 534 31.96 21.21 -24.52
N GLU A 535 32.17 20.44 -23.45
CA GLU A 535 31.27 19.37 -23.02
C GLU A 535 29.88 19.93 -22.72
N ASP A 536 29.82 21.03 -21.96
CA ASP A 536 28.59 21.72 -21.60
C ASP A 536 27.78 22.16 -22.83
N ASP A 537 28.40 22.87 -23.79
CA ASP A 537 27.74 23.33 -25.02
C ASP A 537 27.32 22.15 -25.91
N THR A 538 28.16 21.12 -26.02
CA THR A 538 27.91 19.91 -26.82
C THR A 538 26.69 19.13 -26.32
N HIS A 539 26.54 18.97 -25.00
CA HIS A 539 25.37 18.30 -24.43
C HIS A 539 24.07 19.07 -24.69
N VAL A 540 24.10 20.41 -24.68
CA VAL A 540 22.93 21.23 -25.08
C VAL A 540 22.64 21.04 -26.57
N HIS A 541 23.64 21.23 -27.41
CA HIS A 541 23.58 21.10 -28.87
C HIS A 541 22.95 19.77 -29.29
N ILE A 542 23.56 18.66 -28.90
CA ILE A 542 23.10 17.31 -29.26
C ILE A 542 21.70 17.03 -28.68
N HIS A 543 21.36 17.55 -27.50
CA HIS A 543 20.00 17.41 -26.96
C HIS A 543 18.95 18.09 -27.85
N LEU A 544 19.20 19.33 -28.28
CA LEU A 544 18.29 20.08 -29.16
C LEU A 544 18.08 19.35 -30.50
N GLU A 545 19.09 18.65 -30.99
CA GLU A 545 19.01 17.88 -32.23
C GLU A 545 18.29 16.55 -32.05
N ASN A 546 18.89 15.63 -31.28
CA ASN A 546 18.43 14.26 -31.11
C ASN A 546 17.00 14.18 -30.55
N ASN A 547 16.64 15.10 -29.64
CA ASN A 547 15.42 14.98 -28.84
C ASN A 547 14.34 16.01 -29.21
N ILE A 548 14.66 17.04 -30.00
CA ILE A 548 13.68 18.06 -30.41
C ILE A 548 13.63 18.23 -31.94
N LEU A 549 14.76 18.56 -32.58
CA LEU A 549 14.79 18.87 -34.02
C LEU A 549 14.50 17.65 -34.89
N PHE A 550 15.26 16.56 -34.70
CA PHE A 550 15.19 15.36 -35.52
C PHE A 550 13.84 14.61 -35.38
N PRO A 551 13.28 14.39 -34.17
CA PRO A 551 11.98 13.74 -34.03
C PRO A 551 10.86 14.51 -34.72
N LYS A 552 10.80 15.84 -34.53
CA LYS A 552 9.82 16.71 -35.19
C LYS A 552 10.00 16.78 -36.70
N ALA A 553 11.25 16.76 -37.19
CA ALA A 553 11.52 16.70 -38.62
C ALA A 553 11.07 15.38 -39.24
N ALA A 554 11.23 14.25 -38.53
CA ALA A 554 10.73 12.94 -38.96
C ALA A 554 9.19 12.84 -38.90
N GLU A 555 8.52 13.53 -37.98
CA GLU A 555 7.06 13.71 -37.99
C GLU A 555 6.59 14.58 -39.17
N LEU A 556 7.31 15.68 -39.44
CA LEU A 556 7.01 16.54 -40.57
C LEU A 556 7.18 15.82 -41.91
N GLU A 557 8.21 14.98 -42.06
CA GLU A 557 8.43 14.16 -43.25
C GLU A 557 7.28 13.16 -43.43
N ARG A 558 6.94 12.40 -42.38
CA ARG A 558 5.89 11.37 -42.41
C ARG A 558 4.49 11.93 -42.70
N SER A 559 4.22 13.18 -42.31
CA SER A 559 2.93 13.84 -42.55
C SER A 559 2.75 14.40 -43.98
N PHE A 560 3.70 14.17 -44.90
CA PHE A 560 3.50 14.42 -46.34
C PHE A 560 2.95 13.21 -47.12
N ASN A 561 2.72 12.08 -46.44
CA ASN A 561 2.07 10.90 -47.02
C ASN A 561 0.57 11.12 -47.28
#